data_AF-A0A848IUF8-F1
#
_entry.id   AF-A0A848IUF8-F1
#
_cell.length_a   1.000
_cell.length_b   1.000
_cell.length_c   1.000
_cell.angle_alpha   90.00
_cell.angle_beta   90.00
_cell.angle_gamma   90.00
#
_symmetry.space_group_name_H-M   'P 1'
#
loop_
_entity.id
_entity.type
_entity.pdbx_description
1 polymer ?
#
loop_
_entity_poly.entity_id
_entity_poly.type
_entity_poly.pdbx_seq_one_letter_code
_entity_poly.pdbx_strand_id
1 'polypeptide(L)'
;MSFLRKSNDLLSVLIIFLLNIPFVSNAQFSTIFEQSKGKNTATYEEGIAFYRSLAAKYNTINIDSVGLTDSGKPLHLVTFSSNEVFDYEKLHQSGKKILMINNAIHPGEPDGVEASMMLLRDIATGKVKVDKNMVLAIIPFYNIAGVLNRNSFTRANQNGPEEYGFRGNARNFDLNRDFIKSDTRNAFAFHNAFLKVKPHLFVDTHVSNGADYQYVITMVYPQKDKLGGATAKVQEEILMPFLFGEMEKSKYPAVPYVNVFGRTPDSGWQQFLEGPRYSSGYAALFQTIAFQSETHMLKPFSDRVNATYLWLNKCIKALETHGDAIAKAQAEDRKNLMDQTRFSLSWEVDTSRFQTLKFKGYEGETIESKVSGGDRLYYNHNKPFVKDVKFYDSYKPVNVINAPRYYIVQQQWHEVTSRLKNNHVKLQKVKSDTTLLVSYYVINSFETVNRPYEGHYLHYNIKTSKLTKEVNLRKGDYLIDVNQPSKRYIIETLEPEGPDSFFAWNFFDTRLQRKEHFSPYVFEDVAADLIKKDSALKNKLDHAIKENSELEGNAYGQLMFIYENSDYSEEAFMEYPIYRLD
;
A
#
# COMPACT_ATOMS: atom_id res chain seq x y z
N MET A 1 -89.55 45.55 20.56
CA MET A 1 -88.79 44.67 19.65
C MET A 1 -87.37 44.51 20.20
N SER A 2 -86.88 43.27 20.28
CA SER A 2 -85.48 42.82 20.52
C SER A 2 -84.88 43.12 21.91
N PHE A 3 -84.78 42.22 22.90
CA PHE A 3 -84.06 40.92 23.07
C PHE A 3 -82.51 40.98 23.13
N LEU A 4 -81.97 40.32 24.18
CA LEU A 4 -80.64 39.66 24.32
C LEU A 4 -79.42 40.56 24.63
N ARG A 5 -78.41 40.20 25.45
CA ARG A 5 -78.13 39.07 26.36
C ARG A 5 -76.92 39.46 27.24
N LYS A 6 -76.93 38.97 28.47
CA LYS A 6 -75.84 38.79 29.46
C LYS A 6 -74.50 38.30 28.88
N SER A 7 -73.37 38.67 29.50
CA SER A 7 -72.62 37.78 30.41
C SER A 7 -71.32 38.40 30.96
N ASN A 8 -71.23 38.47 32.30
CA ASN A 8 -70.00 38.49 33.08
C ASN A 8 -69.27 37.14 32.93
N ASP A 9 -67.95 37.12 33.07
CA ASP A 9 -67.29 36.67 34.32
C ASP A 9 -65.80 36.47 34.10
N LEU A 10 -65.06 37.09 35.01
CA LEU A 10 -63.62 37.07 35.19
C LEU A 10 -63.32 35.89 36.14
N LEU A 11 -62.62 34.86 35.67
CA LEU A 11 -62.11 33.79 36.54
C LEU A 11 -60.66 33.47 36.22
N SER A 12 -59.80 33.81 37.18
CA SER A 12 -58.41 33.39 37.32
C SER A 12 -58.27 31.86 37.34
N VAL A 13 -57.15 31.30 36.86
CA VAL A 13 -56.44 30.14 37.45
C VAL A 13 -55.13 29.82 36.69
N LEU A 14 -54.04 29.72 37.48
CA LEU A 14 -52.76 28.99 37.32
C LEU A 14 -51.96 29.16 36.02
N ILE A 15 -50.84 29.89 36.03
CA ILE A 15 -49.48 29.37 36.38
C ILE A 15 -49.21 27.98 35.79
N ILE A 16 -48.79 27.95 34.53
CA ILE A 16 -47.93 26.90 33.95
C ILE A 16 -46.64 27.62 33.55
N PHE A 17 -45.69 27.69 34.49
CA PHE A 17 -44.33 28.15 34.23
C PHE A 17 -43.40 26.93 34.29
N LEU A 18 -42.68 26.71 33.18
CA LEU A 18 -41.38 26.05 33.08
C LEU A 18 -41.31 24.53 33.35
N LEU A 19 -41.68 23.76 32.32
CA LEU A 19 -40.97 22.52 31.96
C LEU A 19 -40.65 22.53 30.46
N ASN A 20 -39.84 23.50 30.04
CA ASN A 20 -39.02 23.34 28.83
C ASN A 20 -37.67 22.82 29.29
N ILE A 21 -37.57 21.51 29.51
CA ILE A 21 -36.28 20.83 29.53
C ILE A 21 -35.78 20.90 28.08
N PRO A 22 -34.66 21.56 27.76
CA PRO A 22 -34.03 21.36 26.47
C PRO A 22 -33.49 19.93 26.43
N PHE A 23 -34.30 19.01 25.92
CA PHE A 23 -33.82 17.71 25.42
C PHE A 23 -33.10 17.94 24.09
N VAL A 24 -31.97 18.66 24.12
CA VAL A 24 -31.11 18.83 22.94
C VAL A 24 -29.66 18.94 23.40
N SER A 25 -28.94 17.81 23.48
CA SER A 25 -27.47 17.85 23.36
C SER A 25 -26.77 16.55 22.95
N ASN A 26 -27.48 15.44 22.68
CA ASN A 26 -26.84 14.21 22.15
C ASN A 26 -26.73 14.16 20.62
N ALA A 27 -27.31 15.13 19.90
CA ALA A 27 -27.33 15.14 18.43
C ALA A 27 -26.14 15.89 17.77
N GLN A 28 -25.19 16.42 18.55
CA GLN A 28 -24.28 17.46 18.03
C GLN A 28 -23.31 16.98 16.93
N PHE A 29 -23.03 15.67 16.81
CA PHE A 29 -22.10 15.12 15.81
C PHE A 29 -22.56 13.77 15.24
N SER A 30 -23.82 13.63 14.84
CA SER A 30 -24.27 12.41 14.14
C SER A 30 -23.65 12.33 12.73
N THR A 31 -23.13 11.18 12.31
CA THR A 31 -22.56 11.01 10.95
C THR A 31 -23.66 10.90 9.89
N ILE A 32 -23.31 11.12 8.61
CA ILE A 32 -24.24 10.92 7.49
C ILE A 32 -24.75 9.48 7.45
N PHE A 33 -23.88 8.51 7.76
CA PHE A 33 -24.26 7.12 7.93
C PHE A 33 -25.34 6.92 9.00
N GLU A 34 -25.19 7.50 10.19
CA GLU A 34 -26.18 7.36 11.26
C GLU A 34 -27.49 8.09 10.94
N GLN A 35 -27.42 9.31 10.38
CA GLN A 35 -28.60 10.09 9.99
C GLN A 35 -29.43 9.38 8.91
N SER A 36 -28.77 8.71 7.97
CA SER A 36 -29.41 7.95 6.89
C SER A 36 -29.81 6.53 7.27
N LYS A 37 -29.61 6.12 8.54
CA LYS A 37 -29.84 4.74 9.02
C LYS A 37 -29.04 3.69 8.23
N GLY A 38 -27.80 4.02 7.90
CA GLY A 38 -26.84 3.13 7.27
C GLY A 38 -26.95 3.00 5.76
N LYS A 39 -27.51 4.02 5.09
CA LYS A 39 -27.73 4.02 3.63
C LYS A 39 -26.74 4.88 2.87
N ASN A 40 -26.29 5.99 3.47
CA ASN A 40 -25.43 6.98 2.83
C ASN A 40 -24.07 7.06 3.50
N THR A 41 -23.09 7.56 2.75
CA THR A 41 -21.77 7.94 3.26
C THR A 41 -21.50 9.42 2.97
N ALA A 42 -20.72 10.05 3.84
CA ALA A 42 -20.31 11.44 3.75
C ALA A 42 -19.62 11.75 2.42
N THR A 43 -19.95 12.91 1.85
CA THR A 43 -19.14 13.58 0.83
C THR A 43 -17.82 14.05 1.44
N TYR A 44 -16.87 14.45 0.59
CA TYR A 44 -15.60 15.04 1.05
C TYR A 44 -15.86 16.28 1.93
N GLU A 45 -16.73 17.18 1.48
CA GLU A 45 -17.07 18.42 2.17
C GLU A 45 -17.72 18.15 3.53
N GLU A 46 -18.70 17.24 3.61
CA GLU A 46 -19.35 16.85 4.87
C GLU A 46 -18.37 16.19 5.84
N GLY A 47 -17.54 15.26 5.35
CA GLY A 47 -16.55 14.57 6.18
C GLY A 47 -15.51 15.54 6.76
N ILE A 48 -14.93 16.43 5.93
CA ILE A 48 -13.98 17.42 6.41
C ILE A 48 -14.65 18.44 7.36
N ALA A 49 -15.89 18.86 7.08
CA ALA A 49 -16.64 19.74 7.97
C ALA A 49 -16.90 19.08 9.34
N PHE A 50 -17.19 17.78 9.37
CA PHE A 50 -17.35 17.01 10.60
C PHE A 50 -16.07 17.03 11.45
N TYR A 51 -14.92 16.71 10.85
CA TYR A 51 -13.64 16.71 11.58
C TYR A 51 -13.25 18.11 12.07
N ARG A 52 -13.48 19.16 11.27
CA ARG A 52 -13.25 20.56 11.70
C ARG A 52 -14.15 20.95 12.86
N SER A 53 -15.40 20.52 12.86
CA SER A 53 -16.35 20.82 13.94
C SER A 53 -15.96 20.11 15.24
N LEU A 54 -15.41 18.89 15.17
CA LEU A 54 -14.82 18.22 16.33
C LEU A 54 -13.58 18.96 16.84
N ALA A 55 -12.64 19.32 15.96
CA ALA A 55 -11.42 20.06 16.32
C ALA A 55 -11.73 21.43 16.94
N ALA A 56 -12.77 22.11 16.47
CA ALA A 56 -13.21 23.39 17.03
C ALA A 56 -13.83 23.27 18.44
N LYS A 57 -14.37 22.09 18.79
CA LYS A 57 -15.00 21.84 20.09
C LYS A 57 -14.06 21.18 21.11
N TYR A 58 -13.14 20.35 20.65
CA TYR A 58 -12.26 19.55 21.51
C TYR A 58 -10.79 19.88 21.23
N ASN A 59 -10.13 20.53 22.19
CA ASN A 59 -8.69 20.87 22.11
C ASN A 59 -7.78 19.64 21.99
N THR A 60 -8.29 18.45 22.31
CA THR A 60 -7.60 17.17 22.11
C THR A 60 -7.56 16.73 20.65
N ILE A 61 -8.19 17.45 19.72
CA ILE A 61 -8.25 17.13 18.30
C ILE A 61 -7.65 18.28 17.49
N ASN A 62 -6.71 17.94 16.61
CA ASN A 62 -6.15 18.85 15.62
C ASN A 62 -6.41 18.32 14.20
N ILE A 63 -6.59 19.22 13.24
CA ILE A 63 -6.65 18.88 11.82
C ILE A 63 -5.61 19.71 11.06
N ASP A 64 -4.68 19.03 10.41
CA ASP A 64 -3.57 19.62 9.64
C ASP A 64 -3.62 19.12 8.19
N SER A 65 -2.77 19.67 7.32
CA SER A 65 -2.54 19.20 5.95
C SER A 65 -1.10 18.76 5.73
N VAL A 66 -0.91 17.67 4.98
CA VAL A 66 0.41 17.00 4.79
C VAL A 66 0.92 17.07 3.34
N GLY A 67 0.23 17.84 2.51
CA GLY A 67 0.57 18.03 1.09
C GLY A 67 -0.68 18.16 0.23
N LEU A 68 -0.50 18.52 -1.04
CA LEU A 68 -1.57 18.52 -2.03
C LEU A 68 -1.76 17.12 -2.62
N THR A 69 -2.96 16.85 -3.13
CA THR A 69 -3.27 15.66 -3.92
C THR A 69 -3.43 16.00 -5.40
N ASP A 70 -3.59 15.00 -6.26
CA ASP A 70 -3.87 15.24 -7.69
C ASP A 70 -5.23 15.90 -7.94
N SER A 71 -6.12 15.95 -6.93
CA SER A 71 -7.36 16.73 -6.99
C SER A 71 -7.15 18.24 -6.83
N GLY A 72 -5.94 18.67 -6.47
CA GLY A 72 -5.64 20.04 -6.06
C GLY A 72 -6.05 20.37 -4.62
N LYS A 73 -6.79 19.47 -3.94
CA LYS A 73 -7.15 19.63 -2.52
C LYS A 73 -6.04 19.08 -1.60
N PRO A 74 -5.85 19.66 -0.41
CA PRO A 74 -4.87 19.17 0.55
C PRO A 74 -5.30 17.83 1.16
N LEU A 75 -4.34 16.92 1.32
CA LEU A 75 -4.49 15.70 2.11
C LEU A 75 -4.49 16.10 3.59
N HIS A 76 -5.56 15.79 4.29
CA HIS A 76 -5.73 16.15 5.70
C HIS A 76 -5.25 15.01 6.63
N LEU A 77 -4.66 15.40 7.75
CA LEU A 77 -4.28 14.51 8.85
C LEU A 77 -4.96 15.01 10.13
N VAL A 78 -5.88 14.21 10.67
CA VAL A 78 -6.60 14.50 11.91
C VAL A 78 -5.92 13.74 13.05
N THR A 79 -5.53 14.44 14.10
CA THR A 79 -4.84 13.85 15.25
C THR A 79 -5.68 14.02 16.50
N PHE A 80 -5.88 12.93 17.23
CA PHE A 80 -6.37 12.96 18.60
C PHE A 80 -5.23 12.68 19.57
N SER A 81 -5.05 13.55 20.56
CA SER A 81 -4.18 13.32 21.70
C SER A 81 -4.78 13.89 22.99
N SER A 82 -4.88 13.05 24.02
CA SER A 82 -5.47 13.43 25.31
C SER A 82 -4.71 14.53 26.06
N ASN A 83 -3.42 14.74 25.74
CA ASN A 83 -2.58 15.76 26.34
C ASN A 83 -2.39 17.01 25.45
N GLU A 84 -3.17 17.14 24.38
CA GLU A 84 -3.15 18.30 23.48
C GLU A 84 -1.79 18.54 22.80
N VAL A 85 -0.94 17.50 22.72
CA VAL A 85 0.32 17.53 21.97
C VAL A 85 0.10 16.91 20.59
N PHE A 86 0.50 17.62 19.55
CA PHE A 86 0.33 17.21 18.13
C PHE A 86 1.67 17.08 17.36
N ASP A 87 2.78 17.36 18.04
CA ASP A 87 4.13 17.15 17.51
C ASP A 87 4.52 15.67 17.69
N TYR A 88 4.60 14.93 16.58
CA TYR A 88 4.87 13.50 16.60
C TYR A 88 6.24 13.15 17.20
N GLU A 89 7.26 13.99 17.05
CA GLU A 89 8.57 13.73 17.67
C GLU A 89 8.46 13.78 19.19
N LYS A 90 7.76 14.78 19.73
CA LYS A 90 7.50 14.89 21.18
C LYS A 90 6.61 13.76 21.71
N LEU A 91 5.63 13.33 20.92
CA LEU A 91 4.76 12.19 21.27
C LEU A 91 5.57 10.89 21.38
N HIS A 92 6.47 10.61 20.42
CA HIS A 92 7.38 9.47 20.48
C HIS A 92 8.35 9.55 21.66
N GLN A 93 8.95 10.72 21.91
CA GLN A 93 9.83 10.93 23.07
C GLN A 93 9.10 10.72 24.41
N SER A 94 7.80 10.99 24.45
CA SER A 94 6.95 10.77 25.63
C SER A 94 6.39 9.34 25.74
N GLY A 95 6.84 8.42 24.88
CA GLY A 95 6.44 7.01 24.90
C GLY A 95 5.02 6.73 24.42
N LYS A 96 4.38 7.68 23.73
CA LYS A 96 2.99 7.53 23.23
C LYS A 96 2.90 6.45 22.16
N LYS A 97 1.79 5.70 22.18
CA LYS A 97 1.47 4.68 21.18
C LYS A 97 0.52 5.27 20.16
N ILE A 98 0.85 5.08 18.89
CA ILE A 98 0.18 5.79 17.80
C ILE A 98 -0.46 4.79 16.86
N LEU A 99 -1.78 4.89 16.72
CA LEU A 99 -2.57 4.22 15.69
C LEU A 99 -2.77 5.19 14.52
N MET A 100 -2.31 4.82 13.33
CA MET A 100 -2.62 5.56 12.12
C MET A 100 -3.67 4.83 11.29
N ILE A 101 -4.68 5.56 10.81
CA ILE A 101 -5.80 5.02 10.03
C ILE A 101 -5.84 5.76 8.69
N ASN A 102 -5.82 5.03 7.58
CA ASN A 102 -6.00 5.54 6.23
C ASN A 102 -7.34 5.07 5.67
N ASN A 103 -8.16 6.02 5.22
CA ASN A 103 -9.49 5.74 4.72
C ASN A 103 -9.64 6.19 3.26
N ALA A 104 -10.56 5.54 2.55
CA ALA A 104 -10.93 5.87 1.17
C ALA A 104 -9.73 5.95 0.21
N ILE A 105 -8.82 4.97 0.30
CA ILE A 105 -7.88 4.69 -0.79
C ILE A 105 -8.64 4.26 -2.04
N HIS A 106 -9.72 3.49 -1.86
CA HIS A 106 -10.78 3.25 -2.83
C HIS A 106 -12.09 3.86 -2.32
N PRO A 107 -12.47 5.06 -2.77
CA PRO A 107 -13.68 5.76 -2.30
C PRO A 107 -15.03 5.06 -2.53
N GLY A 108 -15.04 4.00 -3.33
CA GLY A 108 -16.19 3.09 -3.43
C GLY A 108 -16.32 2.13 -2.25
N GLU A 109 -15.40 2.20 -1.28
CA GLU A 109 -15.25 1.35 -0.11
C GLU A 109 -15.26 2.24 1.16
N PRO A 110 -16.35 2.98 1.43
CA PRO A 110 -16.33 4.10 2.38
C PRO A 110 -16.44 3.68 3.86
N ASP A 111 -16.36 2.39 4.15
CA ASP A 111 -16.65 1.82 5.46
C ASP A 111 -15.80 2.42 6.58
N GLY A 112 -14.49 2.59 6.29
CA GLY A 112 -13.54 3.22 7.20
C GLY A 112 -13.75 4.72 7.40
N VAL A 113 -14.31 5.42 6.41
CA VAL A 113 -14.63 6.86 6.53
C VAL A 113 -15.64 7.05 7.66
N GLU A 114 -16.76 6.32 7.59
CA GLU A 114 -17.83 6.41 8.59
C GLU A 114 -17.37 5.87 9.94
N ALA A 115 -16.71 4.70 9.95
CA ALA A 115 -16.19 4.09 11.17
C ALA A 115 -15.20 5.01 11.90
N SER A 116 -14.30 5.69 11.18
CA SER A 116 -13.33 6.61 11.76
C SER A 116 -13.98 7.88 12.30
N MET A 117 -14.98 8.42 11.61
CA MET A 117 -15.76 9.57 12.08
C MET A 117 -16.51 9.23 13.38
N MET A 118 -17.21 8.09 13.41
CA MET A 118 -17.90 7.59 14.59
C MET A 118 -16.93 7.38 15.75
N LEU A 119 -15.79 6.73 15.48
CA LEU A 119 -14.77 6.42 16.50
C LEU A 119 -14.19 7.68 17.12
N LEU A 120 -13.76 8.65 16.31
CA LEU A 120 -13.15 9.86 16.83
C LEU A 120 -14.14 10.66 17.69
N ARG A 121 -15.40 10.78 17.23
CA ARG A 121 -16.45 11.42 18.04
C ARG A 121 -16.69 10.68 19.34
N ASP A 122 -16.81 9.35 19.28
CA ASP A 122 -17.11 8.55 20.47
C ASP A 122 -15.95 8.64 21.49
N ILE A 123 -14.71 8.79 21.03
CA ILE A 123 -13.55 9.09 21.89
C ILE A 123 -13.66 10.50 22.47
N ALA A 124 -13.90 11.51 21.64
CA ALA A 124 -13.96 12.92 22.06
C ALA A 124 -15.08 13.20 23.07
N THR A 125 -16.20 12.50 22.92
CA THR A 125 -17.36 12.59 23.82
C THR A 125 -17.24 11.70 25.06
N GLY A 126 -16.17 10.90 25.18
CA GLY A 126 -15.92 9.99 26.31
C GLY A 126 -16.75 8.71 26.31
N LYS A 127 -17.50 8.44 25.22
CA LYS A 127 -18.24 7.18 25.03
C LYS A 127 -17.29 5.99 24.85
N VAL A 128 -16.19 6.20 24.13
CA VAL A 128 -15.05 5.28 24.08
C VAL A 128 -13.92 5.87 24.92
N LYS A 129 -13.53 5.17 25.98
CA LYS A 129 -12.38 5.56 26.79
C LYS A 129 -11.11 5.04 26.15
N VAL A 130 -10.12 5.91 26.02
CA VAL A 130 -8.78 5.58 25.52
C VAL A 130 -7.74 5.95 26.57
N ASP A 131 -6.68 5.15 26.68
CA ASP A 131 -5.56 5.44 27.57
C ASP A 131 -4.92 6.79 27.19
N LYS A 132 -4.48 7.56 28.18
CA LYS A 132 -3.80 8.84 27.98
C LYS A 132 -2.54 8.72 27.11
N ASN A 133 -1.96 7.53 26.99
CA ASN A 133 -0.78 7.23 26.20
C ASN A 133 -1.09 6.89 24.74
N MET A 134 -2.38 6.83 24.36
CA MET A 134 -2.81 6.60 22.99
C MET A 134 -2.93 7.91 22.20
N VAL A 135 -2.51 7.84 20.94
CA VAL A 135 -2.70 8.88 19.91
C VAL A 135 -3.34 8.21 18.71
N LEU A 136 -4.33 8.87 18.11
CA LEU A 136 -4.89 8.47 16.82
C LEU A 136 -4.47 9.49 15.76
N ALA A 137 -4.09 9.01 14.59
CA ALA A 137 -3.78 9.80 13.41
C ALA A 137 -4.62 9.29 12.23
N ILE A 138 -5.54 10.08 11.72
CA ILE A 138 -6.53 9.65 10.72
C ILE A 138 -6.33 10.46 9.46
N ILE A 139 -6.14 9.78 8.32
CA ILE A 139 -6.33 10.36 6.99
C ILE A 139 -7.81 10.12 6.64
N PRO A 140 -8.67 11.17 6.62
CA PRO A 140 -10.10 10.99 6.37
C PRO A 140 -10.41 10.47 4.97
N PHE A 141 -9.69 10.98 3.97
CA PHE A 141 -9.87 10.66 2.57
C PHE A 141 -8.53 10.68 1.85
N TYR A 142 -8.01 9.50 1.51
CA TYR A 142 -6.74 9.40 0.79
C TYR A 142 -6.91 9.73 -0.70
N ASN A 143 -7.84 9.06 -1.39
CA ASN A 143 -8.16 9.35 -2.77
C ASN A 143 -9.26 10.43 -2.88
N ILE A 144 -8.90 11.68 -2.61
CA ILE A 144 -9.86 12.81 -2.62
C ILE A 144 -10.57 12.95 -3.98
N ALA A 145 -9.84 12.79 -5.09
CA ALA A 145 -10.44 12.90 -6.43
C ALA A 145 -11.48 11.81 -6.69
N GLY A 146 -11.22 10.58 -6.24
CA GLY A 146 -12.19 9.50 -6.31
C GLY A 146 -13.43 9.77 -5.44
N VAL A 147 -13.26 10.37 -4.24
CA VAL A 147 -14.39 10.78 -3.39
C VAL A 147 -15.25 11.84 -4.07
N LEU A 148 -14.63 12.79 -4.78
CA LEU A 148 -15.33 13.83 -5.54
C LEU A 148 -16.06 13.27 -6.78
N ASN A 149 -15.58 12.17 -7.34
CA ASN A 149 -16.23 11.46 -8.43
C ASN A 149 -17.29 10.48 -7.90
N ARG A 150 -18.42 11.04 -7.43
CA ARG A 150 -19.51 10.25 -6.86
C ARG A 150 -20.40 9.58 -7.90
N ASN A 151 -20.87 8.38 -7.58
CA ASN A 151 -21.76 7.57 -8.41
C ASN A 151 -22.44 6.47 -7.57
N SER A 152 -23.31 5.67 -8.21
CA SER A 152 -24.02 4.55 -7.57
C SER A 152 -23.80 3.19 -8.24
N PHE A 153 -23.10 3.15 -9.39
CA PHE A 153 -23.17 2.00 -10.30
C PHE A 153 -21.82 1.41 -10.72
N THR A 154 -20.68 2.07 -10.44
CA THR A 154 -19.39 1.61 -10.97
C THR A 154 -18.84 0.37 -10.24
N ARG A 155 -19.49 -0.10 -9.17
CA ARG A 155 -19.11 -1.33 -8.43
C ARG A 155 -20.20 -2.38 -8.50
N ALA A 156 -20.34 -3.03 -9.65
CA ALA A 156 -21.38 -4.05 -9.90
C ALA A 156 -21.30 -5.29 -9.00
N ASN A 157 -20.15 -5.54 -8.36
CA ASN A 157 -19.89 -6.70 -7.52
C ASN A 157 -20.01 -6.38 -6.00
N GLN A 158 -20.63 -5.26 -5.62
CA GLN A 158 -20.67 -4.81 -4.22
C GLN A 158 -22.03 -4.25 -3.81
N ASN A 159 -22.46 -4.59 -2.59
CA ASN A 159 -23.59 -3.99 -1.89
C ASN A 159 -23.11 -2.78 -1.08
N GLY A 160 -22.97 -1.63 -1.74
CA GLY A 160 -22.50 -0.37 -1.14
C GLY A 160 -23.62 0.53 -0.59
N PRO A 161 -23.28 1.75 -0.11
CA PRO A 161 -24.26 2.81 0.11
C PRO A 161 -24.96 3.22 -1.20
N GLU A 162 -26.02 4.00 -1.09
CA GLU A 162 -26.79 4.51 -2.24
C GLU A 162 -25.92 5.30 -3.23
N GLU A 163 -24.89 5.99 -2.75
CA GLU A 163 -23.90 6.70 -3.57
C GLU A 163 -22.53 6.70 -2.85
N TYR A 164 -21.45 6.55 -3.63
CA TYR A 164 -20.07 6.41 -3.18
C TYR A 164 -19.07 6.99 -4.20
N GLY A 165 -17.79 7.05 -3.86
CA GLY A 165 -16.76 7.58 -4.76
C GLY A 165 -16.18 6.55 -5.74
N PHE A 166 -15.42 7.01 -6.72
CA PHE A 166 -14.79 6.17 -7.74
C PHE A 166 -13.41 5.63 -7.30
N ARG A 167 -13.02 4.45 -7.82
CA ARG A 167 -11.78 3.73 -7.45
C ARG A 167 -10.51 4.51 -7.83
N GLY A 168 -10.44 5.01 -9.06
CA GLY A 168 -9.28 5.73 -9.58
C GLY A 168 -9.17 7.15 -9.01
N ASN A 169 -7.96 7.69 -8.95
CA ASN A 169 -7.74 9.09 -8.59
C ASN A 169 -8.00 10.05 -9.78
N ALA A 170 -7.62 11.34 -9.67
CA ALA A 170 -7.82 12.34 -10.73
C ALA A 170 -7.14 11.99 -12.05
N ARG A 171 -6.08 11.16 -12.00
CA ARG A 171 -5.35 10.64 -13.17
C ARG A 171 -5.70 9.17 -13.45
N ASN A 172 -6.75 8.67 -12.81
CA ASN A 172 -7.26 7.30 -12.93
C ASN A 172 -6.31 6.20 -12.40
N PHE A 173 -5.32 6.54 -11.56
CA PHE A 173 -4.50 5.52 -10.89
C PHE A 173 -5.27 4.85 -9.74
N ASP A 174 -5.08 3.55 -9.59
CA ASP A 174 -5.34 2.84 -8.34
C ASP A 174 -4.23 3.20 -7.32
N LEU A 175 -4.58 4.01 -6.32
CA LEU A 175 -3.62 4.44 -5.31
C LEU A 175 -3.07 3.28 -4.46
N ASN A 176 -3.75 2.12 -4.42
CA ASN A 176 -3.26 0.91 -3.77
C ASN A 176 -2.25 0.14 -4.64
N ARG A 177 -1.58 0.82 -5.58
CA ARG A 177 -0.40 0.37 -6.33
C ARG A 177 0.70 1.42 -6.38
N ASP A 178 0.54 2.55 -5.70
CA ASP A 178 1.35 3.75 -5.93
C ASP A 178 2.36 4.06 -4.82
N PHE A 179 2.47 3.23 -3.78
CA PHE A 179 3.36 3.49 -2.63
C PHE A 179 4.87 3.37 -2.94
N ILE A 180 5.24 2.80 -4.08
CA ILE A 180 6.64 2.73 -4.54
C ILE A 180 6.88 3.60 -5.75
N LYS A 181 6.21 3.30 -6.87
CA LYS A 181 6.35 4.10 -8.09
C LYS A 181 5.95 5.56 -7.89
N SER A 182 5.07 5.87 -6.92
CA SER A 182 4.80 7.22 -6.43
C SER A 182 4.49 8.22 -7.54
N ASP A 183 3.62 7.91 -8.49
CA ASP A 183 3.36 8.81 -9.62
C ASP A 183 2.34 9.90 -9.30
N THR A 184 1.64 9.76 -8.18
CA THR A 184 0.62 10.70 -7.74
C THR A 184 1.12 11.61 -6.63
N ARG A 185 0.59 12.83 -6.58
CA ARG A 185 0.81 13.71 -5.42
C ARG A 185 0.22 13.12 -4.13
N ASN A 186 -0.80 12.24 -4.26
CA ASN A 186 -1.35 11.48 -3.15
C ASN A 186 -0.27 10.63 -2.47
N ALA A 187 0.48 9.83 -3.22
CA ALA A 187 1.57 9.02 -2.66
C ALA A 187 2.64 9.89 -2.00
N PHE A 188 3.03 11.01 -2.63
CA PHE A 188 3.97 11.97 -2.03
C PHE A 188 3.48 12.49 -0.66
N ALA A 189 2.22 12.95 -0.60
CA ALA A 189 1.61 13.44 0.64
C ALA A 189 1.43 12.32 1.69
N PHE A 190 1.15 11.09 1.27
CA PHE A 190 1.08 9.93 2.17
C PHE A 190 2.43 9.63 2.80
N HIS A 191 3.52 9.57 2.03
CA HIS A 191 4.85 9.32 2.58
C HIS A 191 5.24 10.39 3.62
N ASN A 192 4.95 11.66 3.34
CA ASN A 192 5.14 12.74 4.32
C ASN A 192 4.35 12.50 5.61
N ALA A 193 3.08 12.09 5.48
CA ALA A 193 2.25 11.76 6.64
C ALA A 193 2.80 10.56 7.41
N PHE A 194 3.03 9.44 6.73
CA PHE A 194 3.46 8.18 7.33
C PHE A 194 4.83 8.31 8.01
N LEU A 195 5.80 8.96 7.36
CA LEU A 195 7.15 9.16 7.90
C LEU A 195 7.23 10.25 8.97
N LYS A 196 6.26 11.19 9.02
CA LYS A 196 6.06 12.13 10.13
C LYS A 196 5.44 11.43 11.34
N VAL A 197 4.39 10.63 11.12
CA VAL A 197 3.62 9.95 12.18
C VAL A 197 4.42 8.81 12.80
N LYS A 198 5.12 8.01 11.98
CA LYS A 198 5.85 6.77 12.37
C LYS A 198 4.98 5.90 13.29
N PRO A 199 3.83 5.41 12.81
CA PRO A 199 2.86 4.74 13.68
C PRO A 199 3.41 3.44 14.27
N HIS A 200 2.88 3.06 15.43
CA HIS A 200 3.14 1.74 16.01
C HIS A 200 2.28 0.68 15.32
N LEU A 201 1.04 1.05 14.99
CA LEU A 201 0.13 0.26 14.17
C LEU A 201 -0.48 1.14 13.08
N PHE A 202 -0.48 0.63 11.85
CA PHE A 202 -1.12 1.27 10.71
C PHE A 202 -2.33 0.44 10.25
N VAL A 203 -3.46 1.09 9.96
CA VAL A 203 -4.66 0.44 9.43
C VAL A 203 -5.09 1.15 8.15
N ASP A 204 -5.24 0.40 7.08
CA ASP A 204 -5.82 0.86 5.82
C ASP A 204 -7.18 0.17 5.62
N THR A 205 -8.24 0.92 5.40
CA THR A 205 -9.60 0.34 5.37
C THR A 205 -10.09 0.10 3.93
N HIS A 206 -10.51 -1.13 3.65
CA HIS A 206 -10.92 -1.63 2.33
C HIS A 206 -12.18 -2.50 2.40
N VAL A 207 -12.69 -2.84 1.22
CA VAL A 207 -13.74 -3.83 0.99
C VAL A 207 -13.21 -4.91 0.02
N SER A 208 -13.38 -6.18 0.38
CA SER A 208 -12.83 -7.32 -0.33
C SER A 208 -13.47 -7.53 -1.70
N ASN A 209 -12.78 -8.31 -2.54
CA ASN A 209 -13.35 -8.88 -3.75
C ASN A 209 -13.13 -10.39 -3.74
N GLY A 210 -13.83 -11.13 -4.61
CA GLY A 210 -13.61 -12.57 -4.80
C GLY A 210 -14.79 -13.42 -4.37
N ALA A 211 -14.51 -14.50 -3.65
CA ALA A 211 -15.49 -15.49 -3.19
C ALA A 211 -16.52 -14.93 -2.19
N ASP A 212 -17.66 -15.61 -2.06
CA ASP A 212 -18.71 -15.29 -1.08
C ASP A 212 -18.66 -16.25 0.12
N TYR A 213 -18.65 -15.70 1.32
CA TYR A 213 -18.50 -16.43 2.58
C TYR A 213 -19.24 -15.75 3.72
N GLN A 214 -19.32 -16.38 4.89
CA GLN A 214 -20.16 -15.89 5.99
C GLN A 214 -19.54 -14.69 6.73
N TYR A 215 -18.22 -14.57 6.76
CA TYR A 215 -17.53 -13.47 7.45
C TYR A 215 -17.87 -12.10 6.87
N VAL A 216 -18.08 -11.12 7.75
CA VAL A 216 -18.27 -9.72 7.36
C VAL A 216 -16.93 -9.02 7.14
N ILE A 217 -15.87 -9.47 7.79
CA ILE A 217 -14.57 -8.82 7.73
C ILE A 217 -13.44 -9.84 7.70
N THR A 218 -12.44 -9.56 6.88
CA THR A 218 -11.21 -10.32 6.73
C THR A 218 -10.00 -9.39 6.85
N MET A 219 -8.80 -9.93 6.98
CA MET A 219 -7.60 -9.12 7.24
C MET A 219 -6.45 -9.49 6.32
N VAL A 220 -5.92 -8.49 5.62
CA VAL A 220 -4.56 -8.52 5.08
C VAL A 220 -3.61 -7.98 6.15
N TYR A 221 -2.46 -8.61 6.33
CA TYR A 221 -1.42 -8.21 7.28
C TYR A 221 -0.06 -8.68 6.76
N PRO A 222 1.05 -8.00 7.14
CA PRO A 222 2.37 -8.30 6.65
C PRO A 222 2.70 -9.79 6.71
N GLN A 223 3.15 -10.36 5.60
CA GLN A 223 3.60 -11.75 5.58
C GLN A 223 4.80 -11.90 6.54
N LYS A 224 4.69 -12.85 7.49
CA LYS A 224 5.60 -12.97 8.63
C LYS A 224 7.06 -13.24 8.26
N ASP A 225 7.30 -14.04 7.23
CA ASP A 225 8.66 -14.38 6.81
C ASP A 225 9.32 -13.15 6.15
N LYS A 226 8.55 -12.36 5.39
CA LYS A 226 8.99 -11.08 4.81
C LYS A 226 9.23 -9.99 5.85
N LEU A 227 8.30 -9.79 6.79
CA LEU A 227 8.44 -8.81 7.86
C LEU A 227 9.63 -9.16 8.77
N GLY A 228 9.74 -10.44 9.14
CA GLY A 228 10.85 -11.00 9.90
C GLY A 228 11.06 -10.39 11.30
N GLY A 229 12.11 -10.87 11.97
CA GLY A 229 12.60 -10.27 13.21
C GLY A 229 11.64 -10.32 14.40
N ALA A 230 11.86 -9.41 15.35
CA ALA A 230 11.05 -9.28 16.55
C ALA A 230 9.63 -8.79 16.23
N THR A 231 9.47 -7.98 15.19
CA THR A 231 8.20 -7.36 14.78
C THR A 231 7.25 -8.41 14.22
N ALA A 232 7.72 -9.31 13.35
CA ALA A 232 6.91 -10.44 12.90
C ALA A 232 6.55 -11.38 14.06
N LYS A 233 7.45 -11.60 15.01
CA LYS A 233 7.17 -12.42 16.19
C LYS A 233 6.05 -11.82 17.04
N VAL A 234 6.09 -10.51 17.33
CA VAL A 234 5.02 -9.82 18.06
C VAL A 234 3.71 -9.82 17.26
N GLN A 235 3.78 -9.67 15.94
CA GLN A 235 2.59 -9.79 15.09
C GLN A 235 1.93 -11.16 15.28
N GLU A 236 2.66 -12.25 15.03
CA GLU A 236 2.12 -13.61 14.98
C GLU A 236 1.77 -14.18 16.37
N GLU A 237 2.57 -13.91 17.40
CA GLU A 237 2.39 -14.54 18.72
C GLU A 237 1.52 -13.71 19.67
N ILE A 238 1.36 -12.40 19.42
CA ILE A 238 0.64 -11.49 20.32
C ILE A 238 -0.54 -10.84 19.61
N LEU A 239 -0.28 -10.08 18.54
CA LEU A 239 -1.32 -9.25 17.92
C LEU A 239 -2.38 -10.07 17.20
N MET A 240 -2.00 -11.00 16.33
CA MET A 240 -2.97 -11.81 15.58
C MET A 240 -3.87 -12.64 16.51
N PRO A 241 -3.33 -13.38 17.52
CA PRO A 241 -4.16 -14.14 18.45
C PRO A 241 -5.09 -13.24 19.27
N PHE A 242 -4.61 -12.07 19.73
CA PHE A 242 -5.43 -11.11 20.46
C PHE A 242 -6.57 -10.58 19.59
N LEU A 243 -6.25 -10.05 18.40
CA LEU A 243 -7.22 -9.38 17.53
C LEU A 243 -8.25 -10.36 16.96
N PHE A 244 -7.83 -11.50 16.41
CA PHE A 244 -8.77 -12.51 15.93
C PHE A 244 -9.60 -13.10 17.07
N GLY A 245 -8.98 -13.35 18.23
CA GLY A 245 -9.69 -13.85 19.42
C GLY A 245 -10.75 -12.87 19.93
N GLU A 246 -10.48 -11.57 19.90
CA GLU A 246 -11.46 -10.53 20.27
C GLU A 246 -12.57 -10.37 19.24
N MET A 247 -12.27 -10.56 17.95
CA MET A 247 -13.28 -10.52 16.89
C MET A 247 -14.18 -11.76 16.91
N GLU A 248 -13.63 -12.96 17.19
CA GLU A 248 -14.41 -14.22 17.27
C GLU A 248 -15.45 -14.19 18.40
N LYS A 249 -15.20 -13.45 19.49
CA LYS A 249 -16.15 -13.23 20.59
C LYS A 249 -17.26 -12.24 20.25
N SER A 250 -17.20 -11.59 19.09
CA SER A 250 -18.13 -10.56 18.66
C SER A 250 -19.12 -11.08 17.61
N LYS A 251 -20.06 -10.23 17.18
CA LYS A 251 -20.93 -10.53 16.04
C LYS A 251 -20.20 -10.58 14.68
N TYR A 252 -18.95 -10.13 14.63
CA TYR A 252 -18.14 -10.04 13.42
C TYR A 252 -16.85 -10.86 13.60
N PRO A 253 -16.92 -12.20 13.58
CA PRO A 253 -15.70 -13.00 13.51
C PRO A 253 -14.88 -12.59 12.29
N ALA A 254 -13.56 -12.64 12.42
CA ALA A 254 -12.62 -12.27 11.37
C ALA A 254 -11.74 -13.47 11.00
N VAL A 255 -11.28 -13.49 9.75
CA VAL A 255 -10.39 -14.53 9.21
C VAL A 255 -9.31 -13.86 8.34
N PRO A 256 -8.13 -14.47 8.11
CA PRO A 256 -7.19 -13.97 7.13
C PRO A 256 -7.84 -13.75 5.76
N TYR A 257 -7.33 -12.77 5.00
CA TYR A 257 -7.88 -12.37 3.71
C TYR A 257 -8.07 -13.56 2.76
N VAL A 258 -9.25 -13.65 2.16
CA VAL A 258 -9.65 -14.74 1.28
C VAL A 258 -9.46 -14.29 -0.18
N ASN A 259 -8.26 -14.44 -0.70
CA ASN A 259 -7.86 -14.06 -2.06
C ASN A 259 -8.22 -15.12 -3.11
N VAL A 260 -9.46 -15.64 -3.07
CA VAL A 260 -9.93 -16.69 -3.99
C VAL A 260 -10.86 -16.11 -5.05
N PHE A 261 -10.52 -16.33 -6.33
CA PHE A 261 -11.27 -15.85 -7.48
C PHE A 261 -11.65 -17.01 -8.41
N GLY A 262 -12.87 -17.00 -8.94
CA GLY A 262 -13.34 -17.99 -9.93
C GLY A 262 -13.58 -19.42 -9.40
N ARG A 263 -13.35 -19.68 -8.11
CA ARG A 263 -13.60 -20.96 -7.43
C ARG A 263 -14.04 -20.74 -5.98
N THR A 264 -14.49 -21.79 -5.30
CA THR A 264 -14.80 -21.72 -3.87
C THR A 264 -13.53 -21.79 -2.99
N PRO A 265 -13.55 -21.23 -1.77
CA PRO A 265 -12.40 -21.31 -0.85
C PRO A 265 -12.20 -22.70 -0.20
N ASP A 266 -13.05 -23.68 -0.49
CA ASP A 266 -13.15 -24.96 0.22
C ASP A 266 -11.85 -25.80 0.15
N SER A 267 -11.06 -25.62 -0.92
CA SER A 267 -9.76 -26.30 -1.07
C SER A 267 -8.61 -25.57 -0.39
N GLY A 268 -8.89 -24.49 0.34
CA GLY A 268 -7.87 -23.64 0.94
C GLY A 268 -7.26 -22.62 -0.01
N TRP A 269 -6.43 -21.74 0.56
CA TRP A 269 -5.76 -20.65 -0.14
C TRP A 269 -4.43 -20.26 0.52
N GLN A 270 -3.66 -19.44 -0.18
CA GLN A 270 -2.37 -18.95 0.29
C GLN A 270 -2.55 -17.54 0.89
N GLN A 271 -1.85 -17.25 1.99
CA GLN A 271 -1.80 -15.88 2.51
C GLN A 271 -1.37 -14.93 1.40
N PHE A 272 -2.07 -13.82 1.25
CA PHE A 272 -1.71 -12.80 0.29
C PHE A 272 -0.32 -12.25 0.62
N LEU A 273 0.63 -12.38 -0.31
CA LEU A 273 1.97 -11.80 -0.18
C LEU A 273 1.91 -10.36 -0.74
N GLU A 274 1.75 -9.39 0.15
CA GLU A 274 1.72 -7.98 -0.22
C GLU A 274 3.13 -7.51 -0.66
N GLY A 275 3.27 -7.05 -1.90
CA GLY A 275 4.45 -6.29 -2.35
C GLY A 275 4.51 -4.90 -1.70
N PRO A 276 5.68 -4.23 -1.74
CA PRO A 276 5.83 -2.88 -1.21
C PRO A 276 4.97 -1.83 -1.95
N ARG A 277 4.44 -2.13 -3.15
CA ARG A 277 3.46 -1.26 -3.83
C ARG A 277 2.13 -1.09 -3.11
N TYR A 278 1.83 -1.93 -2.11
CA TYR A 278 0.62 -1.87 -1.27
C TYR A 278 0.94 -1.18 0.06
N SER A 279 -0.06 -0.58 0.71
CA SER A 279 0.14 0.20 1.93
C SER A 279 0.75 -0.60 3.09
N SER A 280 0.30 -1.85 3.27
CA SER A 280 0.83 -2.78 4.28
C SER A 280 2.25 -3.25 3.96
N GLY A 281 2.54 -3.51 2.68
CA GLY A 281 3.89 -3.87 2.24
C GLY A 281 4.87 -2.71 2.36
N TYR A 282 4.45 -1.49 2.03
CA TYR A 282 5.24 -0.27 2.23
C TYR A 282 5.54 -0.02 3.71
N ALA A 283 4.52 -0.13 4.58
CA ALA A 283 4.70 0.04 6.02
C ALA A 283 5.72 -0.97 6.61
N ALA A 284 5.73 -2.20 6.11
CA ALA A 284 6.69 -3.23 6.51
C ALA A 284 8.15 -2.83 6.20
N LEU A 285 8.41 -2.02 5.16
CA LEU A 285 9.77 -1.51 4.86
C LEU A 285 10.36 -0.67 6.01
N PHE A 286 9.49 -0.15 6.90
CA PHE A 286 9.86 0.68 8.05
C PHE A 286 9.61 -0.04 9.39
N GLN A 287 9.51 -1.37 9.38
CA GLN A 287 9.19 -2.19 10.54
C GLN A 287 7.90 -1.75 11.24
N THR A 288 6.88 -1.39 10.45
CA THR A 288 5.57 -1.01 10.97
C THR A 288 4.60 -2.14 10.71
N ILE A 289 3.91 -2.59 11.76
CA ILE A 289 2.83 -3.58 11.64
C ILE A 289 1.63 -2.86 11.03
N ALA A 290 1.07 -3.46 9.99
CA ALA A 290 -0.05 -2.89 9.25
C ALA A 290 -1.20 -3.89 9.15
N PHE A 291 -2.43 -3.39 9.12
CA PHE A 291 -3.60 -4.17 8.78
C PHE A 291 -4.34 -3.49 7.65
N GLN A 292 -4.66 -4.25 6.62
CA GLN A 292 -5.65 -3.85 5.66
C GLN A 292 -6.95 -4.59 5.97
N SER A 293 -7.92 -3.87 6.54
CA SER A 293 -9.21 -4.42 6.89
C SER A 293 -10.04 -4.58 5.64
N GLU A 294 -10.59 -5.76 5.42
CA GLU A 294 -11.26 -6.13 4.17
C GLU A 294 -12.68 -6.60 4.49
N THR A 295 -13.63 -5.67 4.54
CA THR A 295 -15.04 -6.02 4.74
C THR A 295 -15.62 -6.67 3.51
N HIS A 296 -16.57 -7.59 3.66
CA HIS A 296 -17.06 -8.38 2.55
C HIS A 296 -18.02 -7.59 1.66
N MET A 297 -17.72 -7.47 0.36
CA MET A 297 -18.46 -6.65 -0.61
C MET A 297 -19.96 -6.90 -0.67
N LEU A 298 -20.40 -8.16 -0.52
CA LEU A 298 -21.82 -8.55 -0.57
C LEU A 298 -22.57 -8.39 0.76
N LYS A 299 -21.91 -8.09 1.88
CA LYS A 299 -22.60 -7.89 3.17
C LYS A 299 -23.22 -6.49 3.26
N PRO A 300 -24.32 -6.32 4.01
CA PRO A 300 -24.98 -5.02 4.13
C PRO A 300 -24.00 -3.92 4.54
N PHE A 301 -24.05 -2.76 3.89
CA PHE A 301 -23.14 -1.64 4.17
C PHE A 301 -23.06 -1.29 5.66
N SER A 302 -24.21 -1.32 6.36
CA SER A 302 -24.27 -1.09 7.80
C SER A 302 -23.48 -2.10 8.63
N ASP A 303 -23.47 -3.37 8.25
CA ASP A 303 -22.67 -4.38 8.94
C ASP A 303 -21.18 -4.18 8.69
N ARG A 304 -20.81 -3.77 7.48
CA ARG A 304 -19.41 -3.52 7.14
C ARG A 304 -18.83 -2.32 7.90
N VAL A 305 -19.58 -1.21 7.98
CA VAL A 305 -19.20 -0.03 8.78
C VAL A 305 -19.05 -0.42 10.26
N ASN A 306 -20.01 -1.15 10.81
CA ASN A 306 -19.97 -1.56 12.22
C ASN A 306 -18.85 -2.57 12.51
N ALA A 307 -18.52 -3.46 11.58
CA ALA A 307 -17.39 -4.37 11.69
C ALA A 307 -16.06 -3.62 11.68
N THR A 308 -15.93 -2.62 10.79
CA THR A 308 -14.74 -1.75 10.72
C THR A 308 -14.61 -0.90 12.00
N TYR A 309 -15.70 -0.31 12.49
CA TYR A 309 -15.72 0.43 13.76
C TYR A 309 -15.28 -0.44 14.94
N LEU A 310 -15.79 -1.66 15.03
CA LEU A 310 -15.38 -2.61 16.07
C LEU A 310 -13.91 -2.98 15.95
N TRP A 311 -13.45 -3.28 14.73
CA TRP A 311 -12.05 -3.60 14.45
C TRP A 311 -11.10 -2.48 14.91
N LEU A 312 -11.38 -1.24 14.55
CA LEU A 312 -10.57 -0.09 14.96
C LEU A 312 -10.53 0.08 16.48
N ASN A 313 -11.66 -0.14 17.18
CA ASN A 313 -11.68 -0.19 18.65
C ASN A 313 -10.78 -1.31 19.21
N LYS A 314 -10.77 -2.49 18.57
CA LYS A 314 -9.88 -3.60 18.98
C LYS A 314 -8.40 -3.29 18.70
N CYS A 315 -8.08 -2.58 17.62
CA CYS A 315 -6.73 -2.07 17.38
C CYS A 315 -6.26 -1.10 18.46
N ILE A 316 -7.13 -0.18 18.92
CA ILE A 316 -6.83 0.68 20.08
C ILE A 316 -6.54 -0.18 21.30
N LYS A 317 -7.41 -1.13 21.63
CA LYS A 317 -7.23 -2.01 22.79
C LYS A 317 -5.93 -2.83 22.71
N ALA A 318 -5.58 -3.30 21.52
CA ALA A 318 -4.34 -4.03 21.28
C ALA A 318 -3.11 -3.14 21.56
N LEU A 319 -3.11 -1.89 21.10
CA LEU A 319 -2.03 -0.95 21.40
C LEU A 319 -1.97 -0.54 22.87
N GLU A 320 -3.10 -0.37 23.54
CA GLU A 320 -3.12 -0.12 24.99
C GLU A 320 -2.54 -1.28 25.79
N THR A 321 -2.77 -2.51 25.34
CA THR A 321 -2.38 -3.73 26.07
C THR A 321 -0.97 -4.18 25.72
N HIS A 322 -0.55 -4.01 24.46
CA HIS A 322 0.68 -4.59 23.90
C HIS A 322 1.59 -3.56 23.22
N GLY A 323 1.28 -2.26 23.29
CA GLY A 323 2.02 -1.20 22.62
C GLY A 323 3.49 -1.10 23.00
N ASP A 324 3.86 -1.48 24.23
CA ASP A 324 5.27 -1.54 24.64
C ASP A 324 6.02 -2.69 24.00
N ALA A 325 5.40 -3.87 23.87
CA ALA A 325 5.99 -5.00 23.16
C ALA A 325 6.20 -4.68 21.68
N ILE A 326 5.23 -4.02 21.05
CA ILE A 326 5.31 -3.56 19.65
C ILE A 326 6.45 -2.54 19.51
N ALA A 327 6.45 -1.48 20.31
CA ALA A 327 7.48 -0.45 20.24
C ALA A 327 8.89 -1.02 20.42
N LYS A 328 9.05 -1.93 21.38
CA LYS A 328 10.33 -2.61 21.64
C LYS A 328 10.78 -3.44 20.43
N ALA A 329 9.89 -4.25 19.87
CA ALA A 329 10.20 -5.09 18.71
C ALA A 329 10.58 -4.26 17.48
N GLN A 330 9.84 -3.18 17.21
CA GLN A 330 10.13 -2.26 16.10
C GLN A 330 11.48 -1.56 16.28
N ALA A 331 11.80 -1.12 17.51
CA ALA A 331 13.09 -0.50 17.81
C ALA A 331 14.25 -1.49 17.64
N GLU A 332 14.07 -2.74 18.09
CA GLU A 332 15.04 -3.81 17.92
C GLU A 332 15.29 -4.11 16.44
N ASP A 333 14.26 -4.30 15.63
CA ASP A 333 14.43 -4.59 14.21
C ASP A 333 14.98 -3.42 13.41
N ARG A 334 14.64 -2.17 13.77
CA ARG A 334 15.24 -0.98 13.16
C ARG A 334 16.73 -0.88 13.48
N LYS A 335 17.15 -1.30 14.67
CA LYS A 335 18.57 -1.41 15.03
C LYS A 335 19.24 -2.53 14.21
N ASN A 336 18.65 -3.73 14.21
CA ASN A 336 19.19 -4.89 13.49
C ASN A 336 19.29 -4.65 11.97
N LEU A 337 18.37 -3.86 11.40
CA LEU A 337 18.40 -3.47 9.99
C LEU A 337 19.71 -2.75 9.62
N MET A 338 20.29 -1.97 10.54
CA MET A 338 21.56 -1.26 10.28
C MET A 338 22.71 -2.26 10.05
N ASP A 339 22.72 -3.36 10.78
CA ASP A 339 23.74 -4.42 10.69
C ASP A 339 23.43 -5.48 9.61
N GLN A 340 22.18 -5.54 9.13
CA GLN A 340 21.75 -6.52 8.12
C GLN A 340 22.47 -6.31 6.78
N THR A 341 23.12 -7.35 6.26
CA THR A 341 23.83 -7.29 4.96
C THR A 341 23.11 -8.04 3.84
N ARG A 342 22.24 -9.00 4.17
CA ARG A 342 21.52 -9.83 3.19
C ARG A 342 20.05 -9.47 3.11
N PHE A 343 19.51 -9.33 1.91
CA PHE A 343 18.13 -8.93 1.67
C PHE A 343 17.48 -9.84 0.63
N SER A 344 16.34 -10.43 0.98
CA SER A 344 15.48 -11.14 0.03
C SER A 344 14.61 -10.14 -0.71
N LEU A 345 14.64 -10.18 -2.04
CA LEU A 345 13.83 -9.31 -2.90
C LEU A 345 12.48 -9.95 -3.28
N SER A 346 12.38 -11.27 -3.20
CA SER A 346 11.14 -11.99 -3.52
C SER A 346 10.99 -13.25 -2.67
N TRP A 347 9.79 -13.84 -2.72
CA TRP A 347 9.38 -14.92 -1.84
C TRP A 347 8.53 -15.92 -2.61
N GLU A 348 8.71 -17.20 -2.30
CA GLU A 348 7.91 -18.30 -2.85
C GLU A 348 7.14 -19.00 -1.72
N VAL A 349 5.88 -19.35 -1.97
CA VAL A 349 5.04 -20.04 -0.99
C VAL A 349 5.59 -21.45 -0.69
N ASP A 350 5.69 -21.78 0.59
CA ASP A 350 6.08 -23.11 1.07
C ASP A 350 4.86 -24.00 1.26
N THR A 351 4.46 -24.69 0.19
CA THR A 351 3.26 -25.56 0.19
C THR A 351 3.37 -26.79 1.11
N SER A 352 4.57 -27.07 1.66
CA SER A 352 4.77 -28.14 2.64
C SER A 352 4.26 -27.77 4.05
N ARG A 353 4.06 -26.47 4.33
CA ARG A 353 3.57 -25.96 5.61
C ARG A 353 2.24 -25.24 5.43
N PHE A 354 1.28 -25.56 6.30
CA PHE A 354 -0.02 -24.89 6.31
C PHE A 354 -0.60 -24.87 7.73
N GLN A 355 -1.46 -23.90 7.97
CA GLN A 355 -2.38 -23.90 9.10
C GLN A 355 -3.72 -24.48 8.68
N THR A 356 -4.45 -25.07 9.63
CA THR A 356 -5.85 -25.47 9.42
C THR A 356 -6.77 -24.41 9.99
N LEU A 357 -7.59 -23.79 9.14
CA LEU A 357 -8.60 -22.81 9.55
C LEU A 357 -9.98 -23.48 9.60
N LYS A 358 -10.78 -23.18 10.64
CA LYS A 358 -12.22 -23.46 10.65
C LYS A 358 -12.95 -22.38 9.87
N PHE A 359 -13.14 -22.60 8.58
CA PHE A 359 -13.69 -21.61 7.66
C PHE A 359 -15.22 -21.69 7.54
N LYS A 360 -15.88 -20.54 7.75
CA LYS A 360 -17.33 -20.35 7.62
C LYS A 360 -17.69 -19.90 6.19
N GLY A 361 -18.09 -20.84 5.32
CA GLY A 361 -18.42 -20.59 3.90
C GLY A 361 -19.85 -20.97 3.51
N TYR A 362 -20.15 -20.91 2.21
CA TYR A 362 -21.39 -21.40 1.60
C TYR A 362 -21.06 -22.45 0.54
N GLU A 363 -21.89 -23.48 0.41
CA GLU A 363 -21.70 -24.48 -0.66
C GLU A 363 -21.74 -23.81 -2.05
N GLY A 364 -20.73 -24.10 -2.86
CA GLY A 364 -20.67 -23.68 -4.26
C GLY A 364 -21.36 -24.69 -5.17
N GLU A 365 -22.23 -24.21 -6.04
CA GLU A 365 -22.96 -24.99 -7.03
C GLU A 365 -22.67 -24.41 -8.42
N THR A 366 -22.64 -25.28 -9.43
CA THR A 366 -22.62 -24.85 -10.84
C THR A 366 -24.05 -24.83 -11.34
N ILE A 367 -24.51 -23.68 -11.82
CA ILE A 367 -25.84 -23.50 -12.38
C ILE A 367 -25.76 -22.83 -13.74
N GLU A 368 -26.81 -22.98 -14.55
CA GLU A 368 -26.88 -22.34 -15.87
C GLU A 368 -26.99 -20.82 -15.75
N SER A 369 -26.21 -20.12 -16.56
CA SER A 369 -26.25 -18.67 -16.73
C SER A 369 -27.48 -18.27 -17.52
N LYS A 370 -28.37 -17.49 -16.90
CA LYS A 370 -29.56 -16.94 -17.57
C LYS A 370 -29.25 -15.95 -18.70
N VAL A 371 -28.00 -15.49 -18.82
CA VAL A 371 -27.58 -14.50 -19.82
C VAL A 371 -26.84 -15.16 -20.99
N SER A 372 -25.91 -16.07 -20.69
CA SER A 372 -25.04 -16.69 -21.70
C SER A 372 -25.40 -18.13 -22.04
N GLY A 373 -26.27 -18.79 -21.26
CA GLY A 373 -26.58 -20.22 -21.41
C GLY A 373 -25.46 -21.18 -20.98
N GLY A 374 -24.28 -20.66 -20.62
CA GLY A 374 -23.17 -21.46 -20.11
C GLY A 374 -23.23 -21.67 -18.60
N ASP A 375 -22.29 -22.47 -18.07
CA ASP A 375 -22.17 -22.72 -16.63
C ASP A 375 -21.64 -21.51 -15.86
N ARG A 376 -22.12 -21.32 -14.62
CA ARG A 376 -21.57 -20.33 -13.68
C ARG A 376 -21.58 -20.82 -12.24
N LEU A 377 -20.63 -20.30 -11.47
CA LEU A 377 -20.57 -20.49 -10.02
C LEU A 377 -21.74 -19.76 -9.32
N TYR A 378 -22.33 -20.41 -8.33
CA TYR A 378 -23.36 -19.89 -7.44
C TYR A 378 -23.09 -20.31 -6.00
N TYR A 379 -23.10 -19.36 -5.08
CA TYR A 379 -22.95 -19.62 -3.65
C TYR A 379 -24.34 -19.76 -3.02
N ASN A 380 -24.65 -20.94 -2.49
CA ASN A 380 -25.97 -21.22 -1.94
C ASN A 380 -26.07 -20.76 -0.47
N HIS A 381 -26.68 -19.59 -0.25
CA HIS A 381 -26.84 -19.00 1.09
C HIS A 381 -27.71 -19.84 2.05
N ASN A 382 -28.50 -20.79 1.53
CA ASN A 382 -29.28 -21.72 2.34
C ASN A 382 -28.48 -22.96 2.80
N LYS A 383 -27.23 -23.10 2.34
CA LYS A 383 -26.32 -24.19 2.72
C LYS A 383 -25.00 -23.61 3.27
N PRO A 384 -25.03 -22.91 4.43
CA PRO A 384 -23.79 -22.51 5.10
C PRO A 384 -23.07 -23.74 5.66
N PHE A 385 -21.74 -23.69 5.69
CA PHE A 385 -20.92 -24.73 6.32
C PHE A 385 -19.83 -24.14 7.22
N VAL A 386 -19.27 -24.99 8.07
CA VAL A 386 -17.96 -24.76 8.70
C VAL A 386 -17.06 -25.95 8.36
N LYS A 387 -15.96 -25.69 7.65
CA LYS A 387 -15.03 -26.74 7.19
C LYS A 387 -13.61 -26.41 7.60
N ASP A 388 -12.84 -27.45 7.87
CA ASP A 388 -11.39 -27.32 8.04
C ASP A 388 -10.75 -27.14 6.66
N VAL A 389 -10.08 -26.00 6.43
CA VAL A 389 -9.42 -25.66 5.16
C VAL A 389 -7.95 -25.37 5.39
N LYS A 390 -7.12 -25.65 4.38
CA LYS A 390 -5.68 -25.38 4.43
C LYS A 390 -5.39 -23.91 4.12
N PHE A 391 -4.63 -23.26 4.99
CA PHE A 391 -4.14 -21.90 4.78
C PHE A 391 -2.61 -21.90 4.75
N TYR A 392 -2.04 -21.60 3.59
CA TYR A 392 -0.59 -21.60 3.38
C TYR A 392 -0.02 -20.21 3.68
N ASP A 393 0.54 -20.05 4.87
CA ASP A 393 0.98 -18.76 5.44
C ASP A 393 2.51 -18.63 5.52
N SER A 394 3.22 -19.58 4.91
CA SER A 394 4.65 -19.78 5.07
C SER A 394 5.35 -19.59 3.73
N TYR A 395 6.42 -18.81 3.71
CA TYR A 395 7.15 -18.45 2.50
C TYR A 395 8.66 -18.66 2.67
N LYS A 396 9.35 -18.96 1.56
CA LYS A 396 10.79 -19.10 1.47
C LYS A 396 11.37 -17.89 0.73
N PRO A 397 12.47 -17.30 1.22
CA PRO A 397 13.12 -16.22 0.50
C PRO A 397 13.75 -16.74 -0.81
N VAL A 398 13.56 -15.99 -1.88
CA VAL A 398 14.25 -16.17 -3.17
C VAL A 398 14.85 -14.82 -3.61
N ASN A 399 15.77 -14.84 -4.58
CA ASN A 399 16.52 -13.65 -5.04
C ASN A 399 17.13 -12.84 -3.87
N VAL A 400 18.09 -13.46 -3.16
CA VAL A 400 18.77 -12.83 -2.02
C VAL A 400 20.01 -12.11 -2.49
N ILE A 401 20.11 -10.81 -2.19
CA ILE A 401 21.27 -9.97 -2.53
C ILE A 401 22.05 -9.58 -1.27
N ASN A 402 23.31 -9.16 -1.47
CA ASN A 402 24.07 -8.44 -0.46
C ASN A 402 23.89 -6.94 -0.68
N ALA A 403 23.56 -6.19 0.36
CA ALA A 403 23.48 -4.74 0.30
C ALA A 403 24.88 -4.15 0.05
N PRO A 404 25.04 -3.18 -0.87
CA PRO A 404 26.29 -2.46 -1.00
C PRO A 404 26.44 -1.47 0.15
N ARG A 405 27.64 -0.92 0.32
CA ARG A 405 27.84 0.22 1.23
C ARG A 405 27.16 1.48 0.71
N TYR A 406 27.30 1.76 -0.59
CA TYR A 406 26.65 2.90 -1.23
C TYR A 406 25.99 2.52 -2.54
N TYR A 407 24.87 3.18 -2.85
CA TYR A 407 24.42 3.35 -4.23
C TYR A 407 24.86 4.71 -4.78
N ILE A 408 25.07 4.78 -6.09
CA ILE A 408 25.36 6.03 -6.80
C ILE A 408 24.26 6.26 -7.82
N VAL A 409 23.66 7.44 -7.77
CA VAL A 409 22.62 7.89 -8.69
C VAL A 409 23.07 9.20 -9.33
N GLN A 410 23.33 9.16 -10.64
CA GLN A 410 23.71 10.35 -11.39
C GLN A 410 22.50 11.29 -11.58
N GLN A 411 22.78 12.59 -11.73
CA GLN A 411 21.76 13.66 -11.66
C GLN A 411 20.64 13.57 -12.70
N GLN A 412 20.87 12.92 -13.84
CA GLN A 412 19.85 12.79 -14.88
C GLN A 412 18.62 12.01 -14.41
N TRP A 413 18.76 11.13 -13.41
CA TRP A 413 17.66 10.34 -12.82
C TRP A 413 16.91 11.13 -11.73
N HIS A 414 16.50 12.35 -12.07
CA HIS A 414 15.84 13.28 -11.16
C HIS A 414 14.53 12.73 -10.57
N GLU A 415 13.74 11.98 -11.35
CA GLU A 415 12.53 11.29 -10.90
C GLU A 415 12.81 10.29 -9.77
N VAL A 416 13.90 9.52 -9.88
CA VAL A 416 14.36 8.56 -8.86
C VAL A 416 14.81 9.31 -7.61
N THR A 417 15.67 10.33 -7.76
CA THR A 417 16.18 11.07 -6.60
C THR A 417 15.08 11.84 -5.85
N SER A 418 14.03 12.29 -6.55
CA SER A 418 12.88 12.96 -5.92
C SER A 418 12.05 11.99 -5.07
N ARG A 419 11.82 10.77 -5.55
CA ARG A 419 11.14 9.69 -4.79
C ARG A 419 11.95 9.23 -3.57
N LEU A 420 13.26 9.08 -3.74
CA LEU A 420 14.16 8.76 -2.63
C LEU A 420 14.10 9.84 -1.54
N LYS A 421 14.20 11.13 -1.89
CA LYS A 421 14.09 12.24 -0.93
C LYS A 421 12.74 12.27 -0.22
N ASN A 422 11.65 12.04 -0.94
CA ASN A 422 10.30 12.01 -0.37
C ASN A 422 10.10 10.83 0.61
N ASN A 423 10.91 9.79 0.49
CA ASN A 423 10.98 8.67 1.43
C ASN A 423 12.08 8.84 2.49
N HIS A 424 12.50 10.09 2.72
CA HIS A 424 13.51 10.50 3.69
C HIS A 424 14.87 9.80 3.52
N VAL A 425 15.18 9.33 2.31
CA VAL A 425 16.53 8.84 1.98
C VAL A 425 17.49 10.02 1.95
N LYS A 426 18.52 9.97 2.79
CA LYS A 426 19.61 10.94 2.81
C LYS A 426 20.50 10.70 1.60
N LEU A 427 20.59 11.70 0.73
CA LEU A 427 21.46 11.70 -0.44
C LEU A 427 22.64 12.65 -0.20
N GLN A 428 23.87 12.16 -0.35
CA GLN A 428 25.08 12.97 -0.27
C GLN A 428 25.49 13.40 -1.66
N LYS A 429 25.64 14.71 -1.90
CA LYS A 429 26.10 15.22 -3.19
C LYS A 429 27.62 15.04 -3.34
N VAL A 430 28.04 14.55 -4.49
CA VAL A 430 29.43 14.58 -4.95
C VAL A 430 29.84 16.06 -5.13
N LYS A 431 30.93 16.48 -4.48
CA LYS A 431 31.31 17.91 -4.37
C LYS A 431 32.15 18.42 -5.55
N SER A 432 32.87 17.52 -6.21
CA SER A 432 33.73 17.77 -7.36
C SER A 432 33.72 16.54 -8.25
N ASP A 433 34.00 16.73 -9.54
CA ASP A 433 34.15 15.62 -10.47
C ASP A 433 35.21 14.63 -9.96
N THR A 434 34.93 13.34 -10.08
CA THR A 434 35.80 12.26 -9.58
C THR A 434 35.53 10.98 -10.37
N THR A 435 36.50 10.07 -10.39
CA THR A 435 36.33 8.74 -10.95
C THR A 435 36.29 7.73 -9.81
N LEU A 436 35.38 6.76 -9.85
CA LEU A 436 35.30 5.67 -8.87
C LEU A 436 35.22 4.33 -9.61
N LEU A 437 35.92 3.33 -9.08
CA LEU A 437 35.67 1.93 -9.43
C LEU A 437 34.37 1.49 -8.73
N VAL A 438 33.38 1.10 -9.53
CA VAL A 438 32.04 0.73 -9.06
C VAL A 438 31.66 -0.66 -9.55
N SER A 439 30.76 -1.32 -8.81
CA SER A 439 29.98 -2.44 -9.31
C SER A 439 28.71 -1.92 -10.01
N TYR A 440 28.27 -2.60 -11.06
CA TYR A 440 27.04 -2.28 -11.78
C TYR A 440 26.36 -3.54 -12.33
N TYR A 441 25.10 -3.40 -12.73
CA TYR A 441 24.34 -4.48 -13.35
C TYR A 441 24.21 -4.27 -14.86
N VAL A 442 24.39 -5.35 -15.62
CA VAL A 442 23.90 -5.46 -17.00
C VAL A 442 22.60 -6.24 -16.96
N ILE A 443 21.56 -5.72 -17.61
CA ILE A 443 20.29 -6.42 -17.79
C ILE A 443 20.50 -7.49 -18.87
N ASN A 444 20.43 -8.77 -18.50
CA ASN A 444 20.58 -9.88 -19.44
C ASN A 444 19.25 -10.16 -20.15
N SER A 445 18.16 -10.18 -19.39
CA SER A 445 16.81 -10.41 -19.91
C SER A 445 15.75 -9.90 -18.94
N PHE A 446 14.56 -9.64 -19.48
CA PHE A 446 13.35 -9.30 -18.75
C PHE A 446 12.15 -9.56 -19.66
N GLU A 447 10.97 -9.66 -19.08
CA GLU A 447 9.70 -9.65 -19.79
C GLU A 447 8.91 -8.39 -19.42
N THR A 448 8.03 -7.94 -20.31
CA THR A 448 7.21 -6.74 -20.11
C THR A 448 5.75 -7.07 -20.38
N VAL A 449 4.85 -6.56 -19.55
CA VAL A 449 3.40 -6.69 -19.78
C VAL A 449 3.00 -6.07 -21.13
N ASN A 450 2.02 -6.65 -21.82
CA ASN A 450 1.61 -6.19 -23.16
C ASN A 450 0.57 -5.06 -23.16
N ARG A 451 0.13 -4.62 -21.97
CA ARG A 451 -0.84 -3.54 -21.78
C ARG A 451 -0.40 -2.64 -20.63
N PRO A 452 -0.70 -1.33 -20.67
CA PRO A 452 -0.41 -0.44 -19.56
C PRO A 452 -1.03 -0.96 -18.26
N TYR A 453 -0.24 -0.97 -17.21
CA TYR A 453 -0.64 -1.30 -15.85
C TYR A 453 -0.30 -0.13 -14.95
N GLU A 454 -1.33 0.55 -14.44
CA GLU A 454 -1.17 1.73 -13.57
C GLU A 454 -0.19 2.75 -14.14
N GLY A 455 -0.32 3.09 -15.44
CA GLY A 455 0.52 4.06 -16.15
C GLY A 455 1.88 3.57 -16.64
N HIS A 456 2.23 2.30 -16.38
CA HIS A 456 3.55 1.74 -16.71
C HIS A 456 3.44 0.48 -17.58
N TYR A 457 4.52 0.15 -18.29
CA TYR A 457 4.75 -1.18 -18.86
C TYR A 457 5.69 -1.92 -17.93
N LEU A 458 5.12 -2.58 -16.92
CA LEU A 458 5.86 -3.24 -15.84
C LEU A 458 6.75 -4.37 -16.37
N HIS A 459 8.04 -4.32 -16.03
CA HIS A 459 9.01 -5.38 -16.28
C HIS A 459 9.00 -6.43 -15.17
N TYR A 460 9.20 -7.70 -15.54
CA TYR A 460 9.26 -8.84 -14.63
C TYR A 460 10.23 -9.91 -15.17
N ASN A 461 10.46 -10.98 -14.39
CA ASN A 461 11.45 -12.02 -14.72
C ASN A 461 12.85 -11.46 -15.06
N ILE A 462 13.24 -10.38 -14.39
CA ILE A 462 14.46 -9.62 -14.66
C ILE A 462 15.67 -10.46 -14.22
N LYS A 463 16.66 -10.58 -15.10
CA LYS A 463 17.94 -11.27 -14.86
C LYS A 463 19.09 -10.33 -15.14
N THR A 464 20.05 -10.28 -14.23
CA THR A 464 21.20 -9.39 -14.35
C THR A 464 22.54 -10.08 -14.15
N SER A 465 23.59 -9.49 -14.71
CA SER A 465 24.99 -9.84 -14.43
C SER A 465 25.66 -8.68 -13.70
N LYS A 466 26.40 -8.97 -12.62
CA LYS A 466 27.16 -7.95 -11.89
C LYS A 466 28.59 -7.85 -12.44
N LEU A 467 28.98 -6.65 -12.85
CA LEU A 467 30.32 -6.33 -13.38
C LEU A 467 30.92 -5.16 -12.62
N THR A 468 32.19 -4.85 -12.88
CA THR A 468 32.90 -3.68 -12.31
C THR A 468 33.49 -2.81 -13.42
N LYS A 469 33.47 -1.49 -13.24
CA LYS A 469 34.14 -0.53 -14.12
C LYS A 469 34.45 0.78 -13.42
N GLU A 470 35.34 1.57 -13.99
CA GLU A 470 35.52 2.97 -13.58
C GLU A 470 34.39 3.83 -14.16
N VAL A 471 33.77 4.66 -13.32
CA VAL A 471 32.73 5.60 -13.72
C VAL A 471 33.16 7.02 -13.32
N ASN A 472 33.06 7.93 -14.28
CA ASN A 472 33.22 9.36 -14.04
C ASN A 472 31.94 9.93 -13.44
N LEU A 473 32.05 10.40 -12.19
CA LEU A 473 31.00 11.12 -11.48
C LEU A 473 31.22 12.62 -11.60
N ARG A 474 30.12 13.35 -11.75
CA ARG A 474 30.13 14.80 -11.83
C ARG A 474 29.73 15.41 -10.50
N LYS A 475 30.19 16.63 -10.25
CA LYS A 475 29.67 17.47 -9.17
C LYS A 475 28.14 17.51 -9.24
N GLY A 476 27.51 17.16 -8.12
CA GLY A 476 26.06 17.12 -7.96
C GLY A 476 25.43 15.73 -8.07
N ASP A 477 26.16 14.71 -8.56
CA ASP A 477 25.72 13.31 -8.50
C ASP A 477 25.53 12.87 -7.04
N TYR A 478 24.74 11.83 -6.81
CA TYR A 478 24.36 11.44 -5.45
C TYR A 478 25.01 10.12 -5.05
N LEU A 479 25.66 10.13 -3.90
CA LEU A 479 26.07 8.96 -3.15
C LEU A 479 25.05 8.71 -2.04
N ILE A 480 24.54 7.49 -1.94
CA ILE A 480 23.50 7.08 -1.00
C ILE A 480 24.09 6.07 -0.06
N ASP A 481 24.35 6.47 1.18
CA ASP A 481 24.75 5.52 2.23
C ASP A 481 23.59 4.58 2.50
N VAL A 482 23.78 3.28 2.30
CA VAL A 482 22.70 2.31 2.53
C VAL A 482 22.40 2.18 4.02
N ASN A 483 23.35 2.49 4.90
CA ASN A 483 23.22 2.35 6.34
C ASN A 483 22.46 3.54 6.98
N GLN A 484 21.16 3.60 6.73
CA GLN A 484 20.25 4.63 7.26
C GLN A 484 18.84 4.08 7.47
N PRO A 485 17.94 4.78 8.19
CA PRO A 485 16.62 4.24 8.53
C PRO A 485 15.78 3.73 7.35
N SER A 486 15.94 4.32 6.16
CA SER A 486 15.24 3.89 4.93
C SER A 486 15.94 2.74 4.18
N LYS A 487 16.90 2.03 4.80
CA LYS A 487 17.72 0.98 4.16
C LYS A 487 16.90 -0.05 3.38
N ARG A 488 15.85 -0.61 3.99
CA ARG A 488 15.00 -1.60 3.30
C ARG A 488 14.31 -1.01 2.07
N TYR A 489 13.80 0.22 2.15
CA TYR A 489 13.22 0.93 0.99
C TYR A 489 14.25 1.18 -0.13
N ILE A 490 15.47 1.57 0.22
CA ILE A 490 16.56 1.79 -0.75
C ILE A 490 16.84 0.49 -1.52
N ILE A 491 17.02 -0.63 -0.80
CA ILE A 491 17.27 -1.94 -1.41
C ILE A 491 16.10 -2.35 -2.33
N GLU A 492 14.88 -2.27 -1.82
CA GLU A 492 13.67 -2.70 -2.54
C GLU A 492 13.46 -1.92 -3.85
N THR A 493 13.86 -0.64 -3.89
CA THR A 493 13.61 0.24 -5.04
C THR A 493 14.78 0.31 -6.02
N LEU A 494 16.02 0.15 -5.55
CA LEU A 494 17.22 0.33 -6.38
C LEU A 494 17.80 -0.98 -6.92
N GLU A 495 17.46 -2.14 -6.36
CA GLU A 495 17.89 -3.43 -6.92
C GLU A 495 17.00 -3.83 -8.11
N PRO A 496 17.55 -3.98 -9.33
CA PRO A 496 16.74 -4.12 -10.54
C PRO A 496 15.90 -5.39 -10.57
N GLU A 497 16.35 -6.48 -9.93
CA GLU A 497 15.63 -7.75 -9.88
C GLU A 497 14.46 -7.76 -8.87
N GLY A 498 14.26 -6.67 -8.12
CA GLY A 498 13.11 -6.51 -7.23
C GLY A 498 11.80 -6.35 -8.02
N PRO A 499 10.69 -6.99 -7.60
CA PRO A 499 9.41 -6.95 -8.33
C PRO A 499 8.75 -5.55 -8.33
N ASP A 500 9.18 -4.68 -7.43
CA ASP A 500 8.73 -3.30 -7.28
C ASP A 500 9.87 -2.29 -7.42
N SER A 501 11.00 -2.69 -8.03
CA SER A 501 12.11 -1.79 -8.28
C SER A 501 11.75 -0.68 -9.27
N PHE A 502 12.50 0.42 -9.27
CA PHE A 502 12.34 1.45 -10.31
C PHE A 502 12.64 0.90 -11.71
N PHE A 503 13.45 -0.15 -11.83
CA PHE A 503 13.60 -0.86 -13.09
C PHE A 503 12.32 -1.61 -13.49
N ALA A 504 11.72 -2.36 -12.57
CA ALA A 504 10.44 -3.04 -12.82
C ALA A 504 9.36 -2.05 -13.25
N TRP A 505 9.30 -0.88 -12.61
CA TRP A 505 8.43 0.23 -12.99
C TRP A 505 8.97 1.10 -14.14
N ASN A 506 9.85 0.57 -14.98
CA ASN A 506 10.23 1.12 -16.28
C ASN A 506 10.80 2.57 -16.27
N PHE A 507 11.37 3.01 -15.15
CA PHE A 507 12.00 4.35 -15.01
C PHE A 507 13.28 4.51 -15.83
N PHE A 508 13.84 3.41 -16.33
CA PHE A 508 15.13 3.36 -17.01
C PHE A 508 15.05 2.84 -18.46
N ASP A 509 13.86 2.83 -19.07
CA ASP A 509 13.65 2.27 -20.42
C ASP A 509 14.51 2.93 -21.50
N THR A 510 14.97 4.16 -21.26
CA THR A 510 15.92 4.84 -22.15
C THR A 510 17.25 4.09 -22.29
N ARG A 511 17.60 3.20 -21.35
CA ARG A 511 18.75 2.28 -21.41
C ARG A 511 18.48 0.99 -22.19
N LEU A 512 17.21 0.69 -22.48
CA LEU A 512 16.77 -0.51 -23.21
C LEU A 512 16.69 -0.27 -24.73
N GLN A 513 17.09 0.92 -25.19
CA GLN A 513 17.07 1.29 -26.59
C GLN A 513 18.43 1.85 -27.01
N ARG A 514 19.05 1.22 -28.01
CA ARG A 514 20.24 1.73 -28.71
C ARG A 514 19.96 3.09 -29.34
N LYS A 515 20.96 3.97 -29.37
CA LYS A 515 20.90 5.28 -30.01
C LYS A 515 21.71 5.32 -31.31
N GLU A 516 22.74 4.49 -31.39
CA GLU A 516 23.61 4.33 -32.54
C GLU A 516 23.37 2.97 -33.23
N HIS A 517 23.70 2.93 -34.50
CA HIS A 517 23.57 1.76 -35.36
C HIS A 517 24.64 1.80 -36.45
N PHE A 518 24.80 0.69 -37.16
CA PHE A 518 25.72 0.61 -38.29
C PHE A 518 24.98 0.35 -39.60
N SER A 519 25.55 0.83 -40.70
CA SER A 519 25.17 0.41 -42.05
C SER A 519 26.03 -0.79 -42.46
N PRO A 520 25.47 -1.94 -42.84
CA PRO A 520 26.25 -3.15 -43.11
C PRO A 520 27.37 -2.95 -44.13
N TYR A 521 27.11 -2.24 -45.23
CA TYR A 521 28.11 -1.98 -46.27
C TYR A 521 29.30 -1.13 -45.82
N VAL A 522 29.16 -0.37 -44.72
CA VAL A 522 30.25 0.43 -44.13
C VAL A 522 30.96 -0.38 -43.05
N PHE A 523 30.20 -1.09 -42.22
CA PHE A 523 30.76 -1.81 -41.08
C PHE A 523 31.40 -3.14 -41.46
N GLU A 524 31.06 -3.74 -42.60
CA GLU A 524 31.65 -4.99 -43.08
C GLU A 524 33.19 -4.94 -43.06
N ASP A 525 33.79 -3.95 -43.71
CA ASP A 525 35.25 -3.82 -43.79
C ASP A 525 35.87 -3.57 -42.41
N VAL A 526 35.19 -2.78 -41.57
CA VAL A 526 35.62 -2.52 -40.18
C VAL A 526 35.57 -3.80 -39.34
N ALA A 527 34.49 -4.56 -39.44
CA ALA A 527 34.26 -5.81 -38.74
C ALA A 527 35.28 -6.88 -39.15
N ALA A 528 35.57 -6.99 -40.45
CA ALA A 528 36.60 -7.87 -40.99
C ALA A 528 38.00 -7.52 -40.43
N ASP A 529 38.30 -6.22 -40.33
CA ASP A 529 39.54 -5.73 -39.73
C ASP A 529 39.61 -6.01 -38.22
N LEU A 530 38.50 -5.87 -37.50
CA LEU A 530 38.40 -6.16 -36.06
C LEU A 530 38.69 -7.65 -35.78
N ILE A 531 38.00 -8.57 -36.46
CA ILE A 531 38.22 -10.02 -36.24
C ILE A 531 39.60 -10.50 -36.68
N LYS A 532 40.23 -9.80 -37.64
CA LYS A 532 41.61 -10.08 -38.06
C LYS A 532 42.63 -9.65 -37.01
N LYS A 533 42.38 -8.55 -36.31
CA LYS A 533 43.25 -7.99 -35.26
C LYS A 533 43.01 -8.63 -33.89
N ASP A 534 41.79 -9.05 -33.61
CA ASP A 534 41.36 -9.67 -32.36
C ASP A 534 40.89 -11.12 -32.58
N SER A 535 41.79 -12.06 -32.34
CA SER A 535 41.50 -13.50 -32.43
C SER A 535 40.51 -13.97 -31.35
N ALA A 536 40.40 -13.28 -30.21
CA ALA A 536 39.43 -13.60 -29.18
C ALA A 536 38.01 -13.23 -29.63
N LEU A 537 37.83 -12.07 -30.27
CA LEU A 537 36.55 -11.68 -30.87
C LEU A 537 36.12 -12.65 -31.96
N LYS A 538 37.04 -13.08 -32.84
CA LYS A 538 36.76 -14.12 -33.84
C LYS A 538 36.29 -15.42 -33.19
N ASN A 539 36.99 -15.90 -32.15
CA ASN A 539 36.61 -17.13 -31.45
C ASN A 539 35.25 -17.02 -30.76
N LYS A 540 34.91 -15.84 -30.21
CA LYS A 540 33.58 -15.58 -29.64
C LYS A 540 32.48 -15.69 -30.70
N LEU A 541 32.70 -15.11 -31.89
CA LEU A 541 31.75 -15.20 -33.00
C LEU A 541 31.60 -16.64 -33.48
N ASP A 542 32.71 -17.36 -33.71
CA ASP A 542 32.68 -18.76 -34.15
C ASP A 542 31.95 -19.67 -33.13
N HIS A 543 32.08 -19.38 -31.84
CA HIS A 543 31.35 -20.08 -30.79
C HIS A 543 29.86 -19.72 -30.79
N ALA A 544 29.52 -18.42 -30.91
CA ALA A 544 28.14 -17.96 -30.97
C ALA A 544 27.37 -18.54 -32.17
N ILE A 545 28.00 -18.66 -33.34
CA ILE A 545 27.42 -19.30 -34.53
C ILE A 545 27.12 -20.79 -34.27
N LYS A 546 27.97 -21.49 -33.51
CA LYS A 546 27.76 -22.91 -33.16
C LYS A 546 26.63 -23.10 -32.16
N GLU A 547 26.45 -22.17 -31.23
CA GLU A 547 25.42 -22.25 -30.19
C GLU A 547 24.06 -21.72 -30.64
N ASN A 548 24.02 -20.86 -31.68
CA ASN A 548 22.81 -20.27 -32.20
C ASN A 548 22.71 -20.42 -33.73
N SER A 549 21.88 -21.36 -34.18
CA SER A 549 21.63 -21.61 -35.61
C SER A 549 21.03 -20.42 -36.36
N GLU A 550 20.45 -19.44 -35.67
CA GLU A 550 19.94 -18.21 -36.31
C GLU A 550 21.06 -17.25 -36.76
N LEU A 551 22.28 -17.42 -36.24
CA LEU A 551 23.45 -16.65 -36.68
C LEU A 551 24.14 -17.28 -37.90
N GLU A 552 23.96 -18.59 -38.12
CA GLU A 552 24.53 -19.27 -39.28
C GLU A 552 23.87 -18.75 -40.57
N GLY A 553 24.68 -18.24 -41.50
CA GLY A 553 24.19 -17.65 -42.75
C GLY A 553 23.50 -16.28 -42.61
N ASN A 554 23.36 -15.74 -41.40
CA ASN A 554 22.77 -14.42 -41.15
C ASN A 554 23.86 -13.33 -41.08
N ALA A 555 24.19 -12.74 -42.22
CA ALA A 555 25.25 -11.73 -42.33
C ALA A 555 25.07 -10.54 -41.38
N TYR A 556 23.85 -10.00 -41.29
CA TYR A 556 23.56 -8.89 -40.39
C TYR A 556 23.72 -9.29 -38.92
N GLY A 557 23.25 -10.50 -38.55
CA GLY A 557 23.40 -11.03 -37.20
C GLY A 557 24.85 -11.19 -36.76
N GLN A 558 25.72 -11.65 -37.67
CA GLN A 558 27.16 -11.76 -37.40
C GLN A 558 27.84 -10.39 -37.27
N LEU A 559 27.51 -9.44 -38.15
CA LEU A 559 27.99 -8.06 -38.02
C LEU A 559 27.51 -7.40 -36.73
N MET A 560 26.26 -7.62 -36.35
CA MET A 560 25.72 -7.13 -35.07
C MET A 560 26.48 -7.74 -33.90
N PHE A 561 26.74 -9.06 -33.91
CA PHE A 561 27.54 -9.69 -32.87
C PHE A 561 28.94 -9.06 -32.72
N ILE A 562 29.62 -8.79 -33.85
CA ILE A 562 30.92 -8.12 -33.85
C ILE A 562 30.79 -6.70 -33.28
N TYR A 563 29.79 -5.93 -33.74
CA TYR A 563 29.51 -4.58 -33.25
C TYR A 563 29.33 -4.57 -31.73
N GLU A 564 28.48 -5.44 -31.20
CA GLU A 564 28.16 -5.54 -29.76
C GLU A 564 29.34 -5.96 -28.89
N ASN A 565 30.33 -6.64 -29.47
CA ASN A 565 31.53 -7.12 -28.79
C ASN A 565 32.80 -6.32 -29.16
N SER A 566 32.64 -5.09 -29.67
CA SER A 566 33.73 -4.19 -30.05
C SER A 566 33.60 -2.81 -29.39
N ASP A 567 34.62 -1.97 -29.55
CA ASP A 567 34.63 -0.57 -29.06
C ASP A 567 33.51 0.31 -29.67
N TYR A 568 32.84 -0.16 -30.73
CA TYR A 568 31.70 0.53 -31.32
C TYR A 568 30.39 0.31 -30.53
N SER A 569 30.35 -0.65 -29.61
CA SER A 569 29.16 -0.94 -28.82
C SER A 569 28.87 0.20 -27.84
N GLU A 570 27.60 0.63 -27.78
CA GLU A 570 27.15 1.60 -26.79
C GLU A 570 27.21 1.02 -25.37
N GLU A 571 28.15 1.49 -24.55
CA GLU A 571 28.25 1.09 -23.14
C GLU A 571 26.94 1.30 -22.35
N ALA A 572 26.15 2.30 -22.76
CA ALA A 572 24.90 2.67 -22.13
C ALA A 572 23.77 1.65 -22.33
N PHE A 573 23.82 0.83 -23.38
CA PHE A 573 22.74 -0.08 -23.75
C PHE A 573 22.71 -1.27 -22.79
N MET A 574 21.54 -1.57 -22.23
CA MET A 574 21.30 -2.63 -21.22
C MET A 574 22.08 -2.46 -19.90
N GLU A 575 22.87 -1.41 -19.74
CA GLU A 575 23.48 -1.05 -18.47
C GLU A 575 22.46 -0.42 -17.52
N TYR A 576 22.30 -1.03 -16.34
CA TYR A 576 21.49 -0.47 -15.27
C TYR A 576 22.21 0.75 -14.66
N PRO A 577 21.57 1.94 -14.60
CA PRO A 577 22.29 3.17 -14.37
C PRO A 577 22.42 3.57 -12.89
N ILE A 578 22.15 2.63 -11.97
CA ILE A 578 22.37 2.80 -10.54
C ILE A 578 23.58 1.96 -10.16
N TYR A 579 24.68 2.64 -9.83
CA TYR A 579 25.94 1.98 -9.49
C TYR A 579 26.03 1.64 -8.01
N ARG A 580 26.95 0.74 -7.68
CA ARG A 580 27.16 0.21 -6.34
C ARG A 580 28.61 0.37 -5.92
N LEU A 581 28.85 0.75 -4.66
CA LEU A 581 30.11 0.56 -3.96
C LEU A 581 29.88 -0.56 -2.94
N ASP A 582 30.33 -1.77 -3.26
CA ASP A 582 30.11 -2.97 -2.44
C ASP A 582 30.92 -2.97 -1.13
#